data_AF-A0A2K3JQI4-F1
#
_entry.id   AF-A0A2K3JQI4-F1
#
_cell.length_a   1.000
_cell.length_b   1.000
_cell.length_c   1.000
_cell.angle_alpha   90.00
_cell.angle_beta   90.00
_cell.angle_gamma   90.00
#
_symmetry.space_group_name_H-M   'P 1'
#
loop_
_entity.id
_entity.type
_entity.pdbx_description
1 polymer ?
#
loop_
_entity_poly.entity_id
_entity_poly.type
_entity_poly.pdbx_seq_one_letter_code
_entity_poly.pdbx_strand_id
1 'polypeptide(L)'
;MGQSKISLKELASVRRKASESIDDYLHRFRLLKARCFTQVPEHELVEMAVGGLDYSIRKKLDTQYLRDMAQLADRIRQVERLKVEKARTSKFQKKEKLHMLKIMKMIMSMKSIMKILMKARFVWQN
;
A
#
# COMPACT_ATOMS: atom_id res chain seq x y z
N MET A 1 12.21 -1.68 39.51
CA MET A 1 11.96 -2.82 38.59
C MET A 1 12.92 -2.69 37.40
N GLY A 2 14.06 -3.38 37.44
CA GLY A 2 15.07 -3.30 36.37
C GLY A 2 14.51 -3.88 35.08
N GLN A 3 14.56 -3.12 33.98
CA GLN A 3 14.17 -3.62 32.67
C GLN A 3 15.15 -4.72 32.26
N SER A 4 14.66 -5.92 31.94
CA SER A 4 15.51 -7.01 31.47
C SER A 4 16.30 -6.60 30.23
N LYS A 5 17.61 -6.81 30.27
CA LYS A 5 18.50 -6.66 29.12
C LYS A 5 18.03 -7.56 27.98
N ILE A 6 18.10 -7.06 26.75
CA ILE A 6 17.83 -7.87 25.56
C ILE A 6 19.12 -8.10 24.77
N SER A 7 19.23 -9.27 24.16
CA SER A 7 20.28 -9.64 23.23
C SER A 7 20.03 -9.03 21.84
N LEU A 8 21.09 -8.98 21.02
CA LEU A 8 20.99 -8.55 19.63
C LEU A 8 20.04 -9.45 18.82
N LYS A 9 20.04 -10.76 19.10
CA LYS A 9 19.14 -11.74 18.49
C LYS A 9 17.68 -11.44 18.78
N GLU A 10 17.37 -11.05 20.02
CA GLU A 10 16.01 -10.66 20.41
C GLU A 10 15.60 -9.33 19.77
N LEU A 11 16.52 -8.38 19.63
CA LEU A 11 16.24 -7.14 18.90
C LEU A 11 15.93 -7.41 17.42
N ALA A 12 16.73 -8.25 16.76
CA ALA A 12 16.57 -8.60 15.35
C ALA A 12 15.32 -9.47 15.07
N SER A 13 14.77 -10.15 16.08
CA SER A 13 13.54 -10.95 15.95
C SER A 13 12.26 -10.12 16.09
N VAL A 14 12.37 -8.83 16.46
CA VAL A 14 11.22 -7.94 16.61
C VAL A 14 10.46 -7.80 15.28
N ARG A 15 9.19 -8.18 15.29
CA ARG A 15 8.25 -8.02 14.17
C ARG A 15 7.18 -7.00 14.52
N ARG A 16 6.68 -6.28 13.51
CA ARG A 16 5.46 -5.47 13.60
C ARG A 16 4.26 -6.39 13.83
N LYS A 17 3.39 -6.05 14.77
CA LYS A 17 2.13 -6.77 14.97
C LYS A 17 1.09 -6.31 13.93
N ALA A 18 0.17 -7.19 13.53
CA ALA A 18 -0.81 -6.88 12.49
C ALA A 18 -1.71 -5.68 12.80
N SER A 19 -2.05 -5.47 14.08
CA SER A 19 -2.87 -4.35 14.56
C SER A 19 -2.07 -3.11 14.95
N GLU A 20 -0.74 -3.19 14.95
CA GLU A 20 0.15 -2.12 15.42
C GLU A 20 0.43 -1.12 14.28
N SER A 21 0.40 0.17 14.60
CA SER A 21 0.81 1.20 13.64
C SER A 21 2.31 1.15 13.40
N ILE A 22 2.77 1.78 12.32
CA ILE A 22 4.20 1.79 12.02
C ILE A 22 4.98 2.63 13.02
N ASP A 23 4.43 3.78 13.41
CA ASP A 23 5.05 4.66 14.39
C ASP A 23 5.17 3.95 15.76
N ASP A 24 4.15 3.21 16.19
CA ASP A 24 4.18 2.39 17.42
C ASP A 24 5.24 1.29 17.34
N TYR A 25 5.32 0.60 16.20
CA TYR A 25 6.34 -0.42 15.96
C TYR A 25 7.76 0.16 16.07
N LEU A 26 8.03 1.28 15.38
CA LEU A 26 9.34 1.92 15.40
C LEU A 26 9.67 2.48 16.79
N HIS A 27 8.68 3.00 17.51
CA HIS A 27 8.84 3.44 18.90
C HIS A 27 9.23 2.27 19.80
N ARG A 28 8.49 1.15 19.74
CA ARG A 28 8.80 -0.07 20.50
C ARG A 28 10.17 -0.64 20.14
N PHE A 29 10.54 -0.64 18.86
CA PHE A 29 11.85 -1.08 18.42
C PHE A 29 12.97 -0.23 19.05
N ARG A 30 12.83 1.11 19.08
CA ARG A 30 13.80 2.00 19.74
C ARG A 30 13.88 1.77 21.26
N LEU A 31 12.75 1.55 21.93
CA LEU A 31 12.73 1.21 23.35
C LEU A 31 13.45 -0.11 23.65
N LEU A 32 13.30 -1.10 22.77
CA LEU A 32 14.03 -2.36 22.87
C LEU A 32 15.52 -2.16 22.60
N LYS A 33 15.90 -1.36 21.59
CA LYS A 33 17.31 -1.02 21.33
C LYS A 33 17.97 -0.35 22.54
N ALA A 34 17.27 0.50 23.28
CA ALA A 34 17.78 1.13 24.49
C ALA A 34 18.14 0.11 25.60
N ARG A 35 17.55 -1.10 25.57
CA ARG A 35 17.86 -2.21 26.48
C ARG A 35 18.94 -3.15 25.93
N CYS A 36 19.38 -2.95 24.69
CA CYS A 36 20.44 -3.70 24.04
C CYS A 36 21.75 -2.93 24.16
N PHE A 37 22.61 -3.36 25.09
CA PHE A 37 23.90 -2.73 25.37
C PHE A 37 24.98 -3.03 24.33
N THR A 38 24.67 -3.88 23.34
CA THR A 38 25.55 -4.07 22.18
C THR A 38 25.56 -2.80 21.35
N GLN A 39 26.76 -2.31 21.02
CA GLN A 39 26.92 -1.26 20.03
C GLN A 39 26.59 -1.84 18.65
N VAL A 40 25.67 -1.19 17.96
CA VAL A 40 25.19 -1.61 16.64
C VAL A 40 25.21 -0.36 15.76
N PRO A 41 25.87 -0.40 14.60
CA PRO A 41 25.81 0.68 13.63
C PRO A 41 24.37 1.03 13.24
N GLU A 42 24.13 2.31 12.94
CA GLU A 42 22.78 2.81 12.59
C GLU A 42 22.18 2.04 11.40
N HIS A 43 22.97 1.74 10.36
CA HIS A 43 22.51 1.01 9.18
C HIS A 43 22.07 -0.43 9.51
N GLU A 44 22.79 -1.14 10.39
CA GLU A 44 22.38 -2.47 10.85
C GLU A 44 21.07 -2.42 11.65
N LEU A 45 20.87 -1.36 12.44
CA LEU A 45 19.60 -1.15 13.15
C LEU A 45 18.44 -0.93 12.18
N VAL A 46 18.68 -0.17 11.11
CA VAL A 46 17.71 0.05 10.04
C VAL A 46 17.39 -1.28 9.36
N GLU A 47 18.37 -2.10 9.02
CA GLU A 47 18.15 -3.41 8.41
C GLU A 47 17.33 -4.35 9.31
N MET A 48 17.62 -4.38 10.61
CA MET A 48 16.85 -5.14 11.59
C MET A 48 15.39 -4.66 11.67
N ALA A 49 15.18 -3.34 11.72
CA ALA A 49 13.85 -2.75 11.74
C ALA A 49 13.09 -3.02 10.43
N VAL A 50 13.74 -2.91 9.27
CA VAL A 50 13.17 -3.25 7.96
C VAL A 50 12.77 -4.71 7.91
N GLY A 51 13.63 -5.63 8.38
CA GLY A 51 13.35 -7.06 8.46
C GLY A 51 12.07 -7.37 9.25
N GLY A 52 11.75 -6.53 10.24
CA GLY A 52 10.56 -6.65 11.07
C GLY A 52 9.25 -6.15 10.47
N LEU A 53 9.27 -5.49 9.30
CA LEU A 53 8.09 -4.97 8.62
C LEU A 53 7.39 -6.02 7.75
N ASP A 54 6.15 -5.75 7.35
CA ASP A 54 5.42 -6.59 6.39
C ASP A 54 6.13 -6.67 5.03
N TYR A 55 6.09 -7.83 4.37
CA TYR A 55 6.70 -8.03 3.05
C TYR A 55 6.30 -6.96 2.02
N SER A 56 5.02 -6.55 2.04
CA SER A 56 4.48 -5.53 1.14
C SER A 56 5.10 -4.14 1.31
N ILE A 57 5.70 -3.87 2.49
CA ILE A 57 6.46 -2.65 2.77
C ILE A 57 7.92 -2.89 2.42
N ARG A 58 8.53 -3.99 2.91
CA ARG A 58 9.94 -4.33 2.65
C ARG A 58 10.30 -4.32 1.16
N LYS A 59 9.48 -4.93 0.30
CA LYS A 59 9.70 -4.94 -1.16
C LYS A 59 9.79 -3.53 -1.78
N LYS A 60 9.16 -2.52 -1.17
CA LYS A 60 9.23 -1.13 -1.63
C LYS A 60 10.44 -0.36 -1.07
N LEU A 61 11.11 -0.93 -0.06
CA LEU A 61 12.31 -0.40 0.57
C LEU A 61 13.59 -1.04 0.03
N ASP A 62 13.53 -2.25 -0.53
CA ASP A 62 14.67 -3.04 -1.06
C ASP A 62 15.60 -2.31 -2.04
N THR A 63 15.14 -1.23 -2.67
CA THR A 63 15.92 -0.46 -3.65
C THR A 63 16.62 0.76 -3.04
N GLN A 64 16.48 0.98 -1.73
CA GLN A 64 16.94 2.20 -1.07
C GLN A 64 17.87 1.89 0.08
N TYR A 65 19.07 2.46 0.01
CA TYR A 65 19.99 2.46 1.14
C TYR A 65 19.56 3.53 2.15
N LEU A 66 18.92 3.09 3.24
CA LEU A 66 18.44 3.95 4.32
C LEU A 66 19.51 3.95 5.42
N ARG A 67 20.04 5.15 5.74
CA ARG A 67 21.19 5.26 6.66
C ARG A 67 20.79 5.33 8.12
N ASP A 68 19.59 5.85 8.39
CA ASP A 68 19.13 6.13 9.75
C ASP A 68 17.64 5.85 9.95
N MET A 69 17.24 5.80 11.21
CA MET A 69 15.86 5.49 11.60
C MET A 69 14.86 6.59 11.25
N ALA A 70 15.29 7.82 10.99
CA ALA A 70 14.41 8.92 10.59
C ALA A 70 14.03 8.79 9.11
N GLN A 71 15.02 8.57 8.25
CA GLN A 71 14.83 8.27 6.83
C GLN A 71 13.92 7.04 6.65
N LEU A 72 14.14 6.01 7.45
CA LEU A 72 13.27 4.83 7.46
C LEU A 72 11.82 5.20 7.78
N ALA A 73 11.58 5.95 8.87
CA ALA A 73 10.23 6.35 9.27
C ALA A 73 9.51 7.15 8.17
N ASP A 74 10.18 8.16 7.61
CA ASP A 74 9.59 9.01 6.57
C ASP A 74 9.28 8.23 5.29
N ARG A 75 10.19 7.33 4.90
CA ARG A 75 9.98 6.51 3.72
C ARG A 75 8.83 5.53 3.91
N ILE A 76 8.72 4.90 5.07
CA ILE A 76 7.61 4.00 5.35
C ILE A 76 6.27 4.75 5.33
N ARG A 77 6.19 5.94 5.96
CA ARG A 77 4.98 6.78 5.90
C ARG A 77 4.61 7.13 4.46
N GLN A 78 5.59 7.43 3.61
CA GLN A 78 5.36 7.67 2.19
C GLN A 78 4.81 6.43 1.49
N VAL A 79 5.35 5.24 1.78
CA VAL A 79 4.87 3.97 1.23
C VAL A 79 3.40 3.71 1.60
N GLU A 80 2.99 4.02 2.83
CA GLU A 80 1.60 3.89 3.26
C GLU A 80 0.69 4.90 2.56
N ARG A 81 1.09 6.18 2.46
CA ARG A 81 0.33 7.19 1.70
C ARG A 81 0.10 6.76 0.26
N LEU A 82 1.15 6.27 -0.42
CA LEU A 82 1.07 5.78 -1.80
C LEU A 82 0.16 4.54 -1.93
N LYS A 83 0.07 3.69 -0.91
CA LYS A 83 -0.88 2.55 -0.93
C LYS A 83 -2.32 3.05 -0.89
N VAL A 84 -2.62 4.01 -0.02
CA VAL A 84 -3.97 4.60 0.10
C VAL A 84 -4.37 5.31 -1.20
N GLU A 85 -3.46 6.09 -1.78
CA GLU A 85 -3.70 6.81 -3.02
C GLU A 85 -3.95 5.85 -4.20
N LYS A 86 -3.12 4.81 -4.37
CA LYS A 86 -3.33 3.77 -5.39
C LYS A 86 -4.66 3.03 -5.22
N ALA A 87 -5.09 2.79 -3.99
CA ALA A 87 -6.39 2.18 -3.73
C ALA A 87 -7.55 3.10 -4.15
N ARG A 88 -7.43 4.42 -3.93
CA ARG A 88 -8.42 5.41 -4.36
C ARG A 88 -8.49 5.54 -5.87
N THR A 89 -7.35 5.67 -6.55
CA THR A 89 -7.30 5.78 -8.02
C THR A 89 -7.80 4.51 -8.71
N SER A 90 -7.46 3.32 -8.18
CA SER A 90 -7.98 2.06 -8.70
C SER A 90 -9.51 1.95 -8.59
N LYS A 91 -10.10 2.40 -7.47
CA LYS A 91 -11.57 2.44 -7.30
C LYS A 91 -12.22 3.40 -8.29
N PHE A 92 -11.61 4.57 -8.50
CA PHE A 92 -12.10 5.56 -9.44
C PHE A 92 -12.10 5.03 -10.89
N GLN A 93 -10.99 4.44 -11.34
CA GLN A 93 -10.87 3.85 -12.67
C GLN A 93 -11.89 2.72 -12.92
N LYS A 94 -12.19 1.89 -11.91
CA LYS A 94 -13.24 0.86 -12.03
C LYS A 94 -14.63 1.47 -12.22
N LYS A 95 -14.94 2.56 -11.52
CA LYS A 95 -16.21 3.27 -11.63
C LYS A 95 -16.38 3.91 -13.02
N GLU A 96 -15.33 4.53 -13.56
CA GLU A 96 -15.34 5.10 -14.91
C GLU A 96 -15.54 4.02 -15.98
N LYS A 97 -14.80 2.90 -15.91
CA LYS A 97 -14.98 1.78 -16.84
C LYS A 97 -16.41 1.25 -16.83
N LEU A 98 -17.03 1.16 -15.65
CA LEU A 98 -18.42 0.74 -15.53
C LEU A 98 -19.39 1.76 -16.15
N HIS A 99 -19.18 3.06 -15.93
CA HIS A 99 -19.97 4.12 -16.55
C HIS A 99 -19.85 4.09 -18.08
N MET A 100 -18.63 3.98 -18.61
CA MET A 100 -18.37 3.86 -20.03
C MET A 100 -19.08 2.65 -20.64
N LEU A 101 -19.04 1.49 -19.96
CA LEU A 101 -19.73 0.29 -20.42
C LEU A 101 -21.26 0.47 -20.46
N LYS A 102 -21.84 1.16 -19.46
CA LYS A 102 -23.28 1.49 -19.45
C LYS A 102 -23.66 2.39 -20.63
N ILE A 103 -22.86 3.44 -20.88
CA ILE A 103 -23.07 4.35 -22.02
C ILE A 103 -22.97 3.58 -23.34
N MET A 104 -21.96 2.74 -23.53
CA MET A 104 -21.81 1.93 -24.74
C MET A 104 -23.00 1.00 -24.96
N LYS A 105 -23.50 0.34 -23.90
CA LYS A 105 -24.71 -0.49 -23.98
C LYS A 105 -25.94 0.31 -24.42
N MET A 106 -26.11 1.51 -23.86
CA MET A 106 -27.21 2.40 -24.23
C MET A 106 -27.12 2.83 -25.71
N ILE A 107 -25.93 3.23 -26.16
CA ILE A 107 -25.68 3.59 -27.57
C ILE A 107 -25.97 2.42 -28.51
N MET A 108 -25.52 1.21 -28.16
CA MET A 108 -25.79 0.00 -28.95
C MET A 108 -27.29 -0.28 -29.03
N SER A 109 -28.01 -0.16 -27.90
CA SER A 109 -29.47 -0.31 -27.87
C SER A 109 -30.17 0.74 -28.75
N MET A 110 -29.78 2.01 -28.65
CA MET A 110 -30.34 3.09 -29.47
C MET A 110 -30.09 2.86 -30.97
N LYS A 111 -28.90 2.40 -31.35
CA LYS A 111 -28.59 2.06 -32.75
C LYS A 111 -29.48 0.93 -33.28
N SER A 112 -29.71 -0.11 -32.48
CA SER A 112 -30.63 -1.20 -32.83
C SER A 112 -32.06 -0.69 -33.01
N ILE A 113 -32.55 0.16 -32.10
CA ILE A 113 -33.89 0.77 -32.20
C ILE A 113 -33.99 1.63 -33.47
N MET A 114 -32.98 2.47 -33.76
CA MET A 114 -32.96 3.30 -34.97
C MET A 114 -33.02 2.45 -36.24
N LYS A 115 -32.29 1.33 -36.29
CA LYS A 115 -32.31 0.41 -37.44
C LYS A 115 -33.70 -0.21 -37.65
N ILE A 116 -34.38 -0.58 -36.56
CA ILE A 116 -35.76 -1.10 -36.61
C ILE A 116 -36.71 -0.01 -37.12
N LEU A 117 -36.63 1.21 -36.59
CA LEU A 117 -37.47 2.34 -37.01
C LEU A 117 -37.27 2.71 -38.48
N MET A 118 -36.03 2.74 -38.96
CA MET A 118 -35.73 3.00 -40.38
C MET A 118 -36.31 1.90 -41.29
N LYS A 119 -36.23 0.63 -40.87
CA LYS A 119 -36.83 -0.48 -41.63
C LYS A 119 -38.35 -0.43 -41.64
N ALA A 120 -38.98 -0.12 -40.50
CA ALA A 120 -40.44 0.04 -40.40
C ALA A 120 -40.94 1.20 -41.27
N ARG A 121 -40.22 2.32 -41.31
CA ARG A 121 -40.55 3.48 -42.17
C ARG A 121 -40.52 3.14 -43.66
N PHE A 122 -39.54 2.35 -44.10
CA PHE A 122 -39.43 1.93 -45.50
C PHE A 122 -40.58 0.99 -45.93
N VAL A 123 -41.04 0.11 -45.03
CA VAL A 123 -42.19 -0.78 -45.29
C VAL A 123 -43.50 0.00 -45.40
N TRP A 124 -43.65 1.09 -44.65
CA TRP A 124 -44.88 1.91 -44.69
C TRP A 124 -44.95 2.88 -45.89
N GLN A 125 -43.87 3.01 -46.67
CA GLN A 125 -43.78 3.90 -47.83
C GLN A 125 -43.77 3.17 -49.18
N ASN A 126 -43.83 1.83 -49.19
CA ASN A 126 -44.05 0.99 -50.38
C ASN A 126 -45.40 0.28 -50.25
#